data_AF-A0AAP9CIH1-F1
#
_entry.id   AF-A0AAP9CIH1-F1
#
_cell.length_a   1.000
_cell.length_b   1.000
_cell.length_c   1.000
_cell.angle_alpha   90.00
_cell.angle_beta   90.00
_cell.angle_gamma   90.00
#
_symmetry.space_group_name_H-M   'P 1'
#
loop_
_entity.id
_entity.type
_entity.pdbx_description
1 polymer ?
#
loop_
_entity_poly.entity_id
_entity_poly.type
_entity_poly.pdbx_seq_one_letter_code
_entity_poly.pdbx_strand_id
1 'polypeptide(L)'
;MNLYRGFVYLTLLLCAGCVKTANIPPADLTLSSFELGPNNLFTVKFTSTVDLASASNDFENSNQLTPTLICSLDGDMDFSSKHSINIKAEGLVNASSQTRPNYTFTSELVFYNARPYGTQLDLNDYEAVRPLLANKAFIPCKVRITAYGYKTYYTKSLIIPTTKMTEQIFKKP
;
A
#
# COMPACT_ATOMS: atom_id res chain seq x y z
N MET A 1 5.14 -36.28 39.37
CA MET A 1 4.02 -35.74 38.55
C MET A 1 4.03 -34.21 38.37
N ASN A 2 5.05 -33.48 38.84
CA ASN A 2 5.13 -32.01 38.75
C ASN A 2 6.02 -31.47 37.61
N LEU A 3 7.04 -32.22 37.16
CA LEU A 3 7.96 -31.76 36.12
C LEU A 3 7.29 -31.67 34.74
N TYR A 4 6.42 -32.64 34.41
CA TYR A 4 5.69 -32.71 33.14
C TYR A 4 4.65 -31.60 32.99
N ARG A 5 3.94 -31.26 34.09
CA ARG A 5 3.02 -30.11 34.11
C ARG A 5 3.77 -28.79 33.93
N GLY A 6 4.93 -28.62 34.59
CA GLY A 6 5.78 -27.45 34.39
C GLY A 6 6.28 -27.29 32.96
N PHE A 7 6.69 -28.39 32.31
CA PHE A 7 7.10 -28.38 30.91
C PHE A 7 5.96 -28.01 29.96
N VAL A 8 4.74 -28.50 30.21
CA VAL A 8 3.54 -28.16 29.42
C VAL A 8 3.16 -26.68 29.56
N TYR A 9 3.27 -26.10 30.75
CA TYR A 9 3.04 -24.66 30.93
C TYR A 9 4.11 -23.79 30.24
N LEU A 10 5.37 -24.22 30.26
CA LEU A 10 6.47 -23.50 29.60
C LEU A 10 6.35 -23.54 28.07
N THR A 11 5.94 -24.68 27.49
CA THR A 11 5.69 -24.79 26.05
C THR A 11 4.44 -24.03 25.61
N LEU A 12 3.38 -24.00 26.42
CA LEU A 12 2.19 -23.18 26.15
C LEU A 12 2.49 -21.67 26.14
N LEU A 13 3.41 -21.19 26.98
CA LEU A 13 3.83 -19.79 27.03
C LEU A 13 4.68 -19.36 25.82
N LEU A 14 5.44 -20.28 25.22
CA LEU A 14 6.29 -20.01 24.06
C LEU A 14 5.51 -19.88 22.74
N CYS A 15 4.24 -20.30 22.69
CA CYS A 15 3.40 -20.22 21.50
C CYS A 15 2.64 -18.89 21.35
N ALA A 16 2.72 -17.97 22.32
CA ALA A 16 2.18 -16.62 22.19
C ALA A 16 3.15 -15.72 21.41
N GLY A 17 3.29 -15.97 20.10
CA GLY A 17 4.02 -15.09 19.21
C GLY A 17 3.32 -13.74 19.07
N CYS A 18 3.61 -12.80 19.97
CA CYS A 18 3.08 -11.45 19.90
C CYS A 18 3.74 -10.69 18.74
N VAL A 19 2.93 -10.33 17.75
CA VAL A 19 3.35 -9.39 16.70
C VAL A 19 3.40 -7.97 17.28
N LYS A 20 4.55 -7.31 17.19
CA LYS A 20 4.77 -5.96 17.73
C LYS A 20 4.06 -4.91 16.88
N THR A 21 3.67 -3.80 17.49
CA THR A 21 3.18 -2.63 16.74
C THR A 21 4.36 -1.69 16.56
N ALA A 22 4.69 -1.34 15.32
CA ALA A 22 5.78 -0.41 15.04
C ALA A 22 5.41 1.01 15.50
N ASN A 23 6.38 1.73 16.06
CA ASN A 23 6.31 3.11 16.50
C ASN A 23 6.77 4.09 15.40
N ILE A 24 6.39 3.79 14.15
CA ILE A 24 6.61 4.67 13.00
C ILE A 24 5.52 5.75 13.05
N PRO A 25 5.88 7.05 12.99
CA PRO A 25 4.87 8.11 13.00
C PRO A 25 3.93 7.99 11.79
N PRO A 26 2.65 8.41 11.90
CA PRO A 26 1.74 8.41 10.76
C PRO A 26 2.26 9.31 9.64
N ALA A 27 2.66 8.74 8.51
CA ALA A 27 3.20 9.49 7.39
C ALA A 27 2.06 10.17 6.62
N ASP A 28 2.19 11.48 6.40
CA ASP A 28 1.32 12.26 5.53
C ASP A 28 1.87 12.16 4.10
N LEU A 29 0.98 11.88 3.15
CA LEU A 29 1.33 11.72 1.74
C LEU A 29 0.73 12.86 0.93
N THR A 30 1.50 13.43 0.01
CA THR A 30 1.02 14.48 -0.89
C THR A 30 1.24 14.07 -2.34
N LEU A 31 0.19 14.15 -3.15
CA LEU A 31 0.27 13.84 -4.58
C LEU A 31 1.09 14.93 -5.29
N SER A 32 2.12 14.51 -6.01
CA SER A 32 2.90 15.39 -6.88
C SER A 32 2.41 15.31 -8.33
N SER A 33 2.30 14.09 -8.86
CA SER A 33 1.75 13.89 -10.21
C SER A 33 1.19 12.48 -10.40
N PHE A 34 0.36 12.35 -11.44
CA PHE A 34 -0.23 11.10 -11.91
C PHE A 34 -0.22 11.12 -13.43
N GLU A 35 0.54 10.22 -14.05
CA GLU A 35 0.84 10.26 -15.48
C GLU A 35 0.86 8.85 -16.06
N LEU A 36 0.55 8.70 -17.35
CA LEU A 36 0.80 7.45 -18.06
C LEU A 36 2.31 7.35 -18.37
N GLY A 37 2.95 6.34 -17.79
CA GLY A 37 4.38 6.08 -17.96
C GLY A 37 4.71 5.31 -19.26
N PRO A 38 6.01 5.14 -19.57
CA PRO A 38 6.48 4.58 -20.84
C PRO A 38 6.07 3.12 -21.07
N ASN A 39 5.78 2.36 -20.02
CA ASN A 39 5.35 0.95 -20.10
C ASN A 39 3.83 0.79 -20.24
N ASN A 40 3.10 1.87 -20.59
CA ASN A 40 1.65 1.93 -20.49
C ASN A 40 1.15 1.56 -19.08
N LEU A 41 1.89 1.92 -18.03
CA LEU A 41 1.47 1.81 -16.64
C LEU A 41 1.32 3.20 -16.06
N PHE A 42 0.33 3.40 -15.18
CA PHE A 42 0.18 4.69 -14.52
C PHE A 42 1.25 4.87 -13.45
N THR A 43 2.00 5.96 -13.54
CA THR A 43 3.01 6.33 -12.55
C THR A 43 2.43 7.39 -11.61
N VAL A 44 2.44 7.08 -10.32
CA VAL A 44 2.15 8.03 -9.25
C VAL A 44 3.46 8.57 -8.70
N LYS A 45 3.59 9.89 -8.64
CA LYS A 45 4.65 10.59 -7.91
C LYS A 45 4.04 11.25 -6.70
N PHE A 46 4.64 11.04 -5.53
CA PHE A 46 4.14 11.62 -4.29
C PHE A 46 5.29 11.90 -3.32
N THR A 47 5.02 12.75 -2.33
CA THR A 47 5.94 13.00 -1.23
C THR A 47 5.42 12.40 0.08
N SER A 48 6.32 12.19 1.03
CA SER A 48 6.03 11.69 2.37
C SER A 48 6.83 12.44 3.42
N THR A 49 6.25 12.61 4.61
CA THR A 49 6.93 13.15 5.80
C THR A 49 7.91 12.16 6.44
N VAL A 50 7.81 10.88 6.08
CA VAL A 50 8.67 9.78 6.55
C VAL A 50 9.37 9.14 5.35
N ASP A 51 10.63 8.73 5.52
CA ASP A 51 11.32 7.91 4.53
C ASP A 51 10.71 6.50 4.49
N LEU A 52 9.78 6.27 3.58
CA LEU A 52 9.09 4.99 3.46
C LEU A 52 10.05 3.86 3.04
N ALA A 53 11.17 4.18 2.37
CA ALA A 53 12.14 3.19 1.92
C ALA A 53 13.04 2.64 3.04
N SER A 54 13.06 3.30 4.21
CA SER A 54 13.81 2.85 5.39
C SER A 54 13.03 2.91 6.70
N ALA A 55 11.73 3.25 6.70
CA ALA A 55 10.96 3.52 7.92
C ALA A 55 11.10 2.45 9.03
N SER A 56 10.94 1.16 8.71
CA SER A 56 11.07 0.13 9.76
C SER A 56 12.53 -0.04 10.25
N ASN A 57 13.50 0.22 9.38
CA ASN A 57 14.90 0.21 9.78
C ASN A 57 15.20 1.39 10.73
N ASP A 58 14.75 2.58 10.37
CA ASP A 58 15.09 3.81 11.09
C ASP A 58 14.40 3.92 12.45
N PHE A 59 13.16 3.43 12.56
CA PHE A 59 12.37 3.51 13.79
C PHE A 59 12.44 2.22 14.65
N GLU A 60 12.61 1.06 14.03
CA GLU A 60 12.51 -0.23 14.73
C GLU A 60 13.77 -1.12 14.62
N ASN A 61 14.82 -0.66 13.92
CA ASN A 61 16.01 -1.46 13.60
C ASN A 61 15.63 -2.83 13.01
N SER A 62 14.63 -2.84 12.12
CA SER A 62 14.05 -4.04 11.54
C SER A 62 14.13 -4.03 10.03
N ASN A 63 14.44 -5.20 9.46
CA ASN A 63 14.37 -5.41 8.02
C ASN A 63 12.92 -5.26 7.54
N GLN A 64 12.72 -4.38 6.57
CA GLN A 64 11.43 -4.21 5.89
C GLN A 64 11.44 -4.82 4.50
N LEU A 65 10.27 -5.25 4.05
CA LEU A 65 10.02 -5.54 2.65
C LEU A 65 9.77 -4.24 1.89
N THR A 66 9.96 -4.28 0.57
CA THR A 66 9.68 -3.13 -0.31
C THR A 66 8.26 -2.63 -0.08
N PRO A 67 8.05 -1.34 0.24
CA PRO A 67 6.73 -0.80 0.45
C PRO A 67 5.87 -0.90 -0.82
N THR A 68 4.57 -1.08 -0.64
CA THR A 68 3.60 -1.16 -1.74
C THR A 68 2.59 -0.03 -1.60
N LEU A 69 2.38 0.76 -2.66
CA LEU A 69 1.25 1.68 -2.74
C LEU A 69 0.03 0.86 -3.18
N ILE A 70 -1.07 0.98 -2.43
CA ILE A 70 -2.34 0.32 -2.75
C ILE A 70 -3.39 1.40 -2.85
N CYS A 71 -4.13 1.42 -3.94
CA CYS A 71 -5.23 2.34 -4.21
C CYS A 71 -6.53 1.54 -4.35
N SER A 72 -7.59 1.93 -3.65
CA SER A 72 -8.92 1.35 -3.87
C SER A 72 -9.62 2.09 -5.00
N LEU A 73 -9.89 1.36 -6.09
CA LEU A 73 -10.59 1.92 -7.25
C LEU A 73 -12.10 1.90 -7.07
N ASP A 74 -12.61 1.06 -6.17
CA ASP A 74 -14.01 1.01 -5.76
C ASP A 74 -14.36 1.97 -4.60
N GLY A 75 -13.39 2.73 -4.10
CA GLY A 75 -13.57 3.79 -3.08
C GLY A 75 -13.64 3.27 -1.65
N ASP A 76 -13.32 1.99 -1.46
CA ASP A 76 -13.11 1.37 -0.17
C ASP A 76 -12.02 2.10 0.63
N MET A 77 -12.34 2.41 1.89
CA MET A 77 -11.48 3.13 2.81
C MET A 77 -10.86 2.22 3.86
N ASP A 78 -11.27 0.95 3.94
CA ASP A 78 -10.69 -0.03 4.84
C ASP A 78 -9.45 -0.66 4.19
N PHE A 79 -8.27 -0.32 4.70
CA PHE A 79 -6.99 -0.90 4.28
C PHE A 79 -6.45 -1.87 5.32
N SER A 80 -7.26 -2.26 6.31
CA SER A 80 -6.81 -3.15 7.37
C SER A 80 -6.40 -4.51 6.82
N SER A 81 -5.48 -5.18 7.50
CA SER A 81 -4.94 -6.48 7.05
C SER A 81 -5.99 -7.61 7.01
N LYS A 82 -7.16 -7.42 7.62
CA LYS A 82 -8.27 -8.39 7.62
C LYS A 82 -9.26 -8.14 6.47
N HIS A 83 -9.12 -7.02 5.78
CA HIS A 83 -10.02 -6.60 4.72
C HIS A 83 -9.33 -6.71 3.35
N SER A 84 -10.05 -7.24 2.37
CA SER A 84 -9.54 -7.39 1.00
C SER A 84 -10.20 -6.36 0.10
N ILE A 85 -9.39 -5.46 -0.46
CA ILE A 85 -9.82 -4.55 -1.51
C ILE A 85 -9.82 -5.32 -2.84
N ASN A 86 -11.01 -5.61 -3.35
CA ASN A 86 -11.18 -6.47 -4.51
C ASN A 86 -10.84 -5.75 -5.82
N ILE A 87 -11.12 -4.45 -5.91
CA ILE A 87 -10.84 -3.63 -7.08
C ILE A 87 -9.80 -2.58 -6.69
N LYS A 88 -8.54 -2.84 -7.04
CA LYS A 88 -7.41 -2.04 -6.58
C LYS A 88 -6.41 -1.77 -7.69
N ALA A 89 -5.62 -0.73 -7.52
CA ALA A 89 -4.36 -0.57 -8.22
C ALA A 89 -3.23 -0.66 -7.20
N GLU A 90 -2.17 -1.40 -7.49
CA GLU A 90 -1.01 -1.47 -6.60
C GLU A 90 0.31 -1.47 -7.35
N GLY A 91 1.36 -0.99 -6.68
CA GLY A 91 2.69 -0.86 -7.23
C GLY A 91 3.74 -0.80 -6.13
N LEU A 92 4.96 -1.22 -6.46
CA LEU A 92 6.10 -1.03 -5.55
C LEU A 92 6.39 0.47 -5.42
N VAL A 93 6.81 0.89 -4.23
CA VAL A 93 7.22 2.27 -3.94
C VAL A 93 8.73 2.36 -4.03
N ASN A 94 9.21 3.17 -4.98
CA ASN A 94 10.63 3.42 -5.19
C ASN A 94 10.99 4.84 -4.76
N ALA A 95 12.08 4.99 -4.02
CA ALA A 95 12.58 6.31 -3.66
C ALA A 95 13.14 7.02 -4.90
N SER A 96 12.66 8.23 -5.16
CA SER A 96 13.20 9.12 -6.19
C SER A 96 14.15 10.16 -5.60
N SER A 97 13.89 10.60 -4.37
CA SER A 97 14.80 11.43 -3.58
C SER A 97 14.57 11.21 -2.10
N GLN A 98 15.65 11.06 -1.33
CA GLN A 98 15.60 10.86 0.12
C GLN A 98 16.00 12.10 0.92
N THR A 99 15.86 13.29 0.31
CA THR A 99 16.20 14.57 0.94
C THR A 99 15.09 15.06 1.87
N ARG A 100 15.46 15.46 3.09
CA ARG A 100 14.56 16.16 4.01
C ARG A 100 14.20 17.57 3.50
N PRO A 101 13.02 18.10 3.87
CA PRO A 101 12.01 17.50 4.75
C PRO A 101 11.03 16.55 4.03
N ASN A 102 11.00 16.53 2.70
CA ASN A 102 9.99 15.81 1.92
C ASN A 102 10.65 14.73 1.05
N TYR A 103 10.52 13.49 1.50
CA TYR A 103 10.96 12.31 0.76
C TYR A 103 10.05 12.11 -0.45
N THR A 104 10.63 11.88 -1.63
CA THR A 104 9.88 11.76 -2.88
C THR A 104 9.92 10.33 -3.39
N PHE A 105 8.76 9.82 -3.81
CA PHE A 105 8.58 8.45 -4.24
C PHE A 105 7.83 8.36 -5.56
N THR A 106 8.09 7.27 -6.26
CA THR A 106 7.38 6.84 -7.47
C THR A 106 6.76 5.47 -7.26
N SER A 107 5.62 5.23 -7.88
CA SER A 107 5.02 3.90 -7.97
C SER A 107 4.36 3.70 -9.32
N GLU A 108 4.71 2.62 -10.01
CA GLU A 108 4.04 2.18 -11.23
C GLU A 108 2.92 1.23 -10.86
N LEU A 109 1.69 1.60 -11.21
CA LEU A 109 0.49 0.91 -10.78
C LEU A 109 0.05 -0.14 -11.80
N VAL A 110 -0.25 -1.33 -11.29
CA VAL A 110 -0.96 -2.39 -11.99
C VAL A 110 -2.37 -2.50 -11.43
N PHE A 111 -3.34 -2.66 -12.31
CA PHE A 111 -4.76 -2.66 -11.98
C PHE A 111 -5.25 -4.10 -11.80
N TYR A 112 -5.98 -4.33 -10.72
CA TYR A 112 -6.43 -5.66 -10.34
C TYR A 112 -7.91 -5.66 -10.01
N ASN A 113 -8.57 -6.73 -10.46
CA ASN A 113 -9.93 -7.05 -10.09
C ASN A 113 -9.99 -8.51 -9.63
N ALA A 114 -10.11 -8.69 -8.31
CA ALA A 114 -10.37 -9.99 -7.70
C ALA A 114 -11.87 -10.28 -7.78
N ARG A 115 -12.25 -11.29 -8.58
CA ARG A 115 -13.62 -11.80 -8.56
C ARG A 115 -13.85 -12.62 -7.30
N PRO A 116 -15.07 -12.64 -6.71
CA PRO A 116 -15.38 -13.35 -5.46
C PRO A 116 -15.02 -14.85 -5.44
N TYR A 117 -14.83 -15.49 -6.61
CA TYR A 117 -14.56 -16.93 -6.75
C TYR A 117 -13.53 -17.25 -7.86
N GLY A 118 -12.65 -16.32 -8.23
CA GLY A 118 -11.78 -16.49 -9.41
C GLY A 118 -10.35 -15.97 -9.24
N THR A 119 -9.50 -16.34 -10.20
CA THR A 119 -8.15 -15.82 -10.41
C THR A 119 -8.17 -14.28 -10.50
N GLN A 120 -7.16 -13.64 -9.88
CA GLN A 120 -6.90 -12.22 -10.01
C GLN A 120 -6.67 -11.89 -11.49
N LEU A 121 -7.52 -11.05 -12.06
CA LEU A 121 -7.31 -10.53 -13.41
C LEU A 121 -6.44 -9.28 -13.29
N ASP A 122 -5.26 -9.33 -13.90
CA ASP A 122 -4.50 -8.12 -14.24
C ASP A 122 -5.27 -7.42 -15.35
N LEU A 123 -5.90 -6.30 -14.98
CA LEU A 123 -6.73 -5.50 -15.85
C LEU A 123 -6.00 -4.18 -16.14
N ASN A 124 -4.92 -4.23 -16.91
CA ASN A 124 -4.52 -3.05 -17.70
C ASN A 124 -5.53 -2.74 -18.84
N ASP A 125 -6.78 -3.21 -18.69
CA ASP A 125 -7.94 -2.90 -19.52
C ASP A 125 -8.62 -1.64 -18.96
N TYR A 126 -8.22 -0.50 -19.51
CA TYR A 126 -8.71 0.81 -19.09
C TYR A 126 -10.21 1.03 -19.32
N GLU A 127 -10.81 0.31 -20.27
CA GLU A 127 -12.25 0.35 -20.48
C GLU A 127 -13.00 -0.32 -19.32
N ALA A 128 -12.45 -1.38 -18.73
CA ALA A 128 -13.01 -2.02 -17.56
C ALA A 128 -12.88 -1.16 -16.29
N VAL A 129 -11.83 -0.35 -16.19
CA VAL A 129 -11.59 0.55 -15.04
C VAL A 129 -12.48 1.79 -15.09
N ARG A 130 -12.76 2.31 -16.28
CA ARG A 130 -13.55 3.52 -16.54
C ARG A 130 -14.85 3.64 -15.70
N PRO A 131 -15.79 2.68 -15.71
CA PRO A 131 -17.04 2.81 -14.95
C PRO A 131 -16.82 2.87 -13.44
N LEU A 132 -15.73 2.30 -12.93
CA LEU A 132 -15.39 2.30 -11.50
C LEU A 132 -14.99 3.70 -11.02
N LEU A 133 -14.39 4.47 -11.93
CA LEU A 133 -13.95 5.84 -11.70
C LEU A 133 -15.09 6.86 -11.87
N ALA A 134 -16.02 6.62 -12.79
CA ALA A 134 -17.04 7.59 -13.22
C ALA A 134 -17.88 8.19 -12.08
N ASN A 135 -18.08 7.46 -10.98
CA ASN A 135 -18.91 7.88 -9.85
C ASN A 135 -18.12 8.39 -8.64
N LYS A 136 -16.82 8.69 -8.79
CA LYS A 136 -15.95 9.07 -7.66
C LYS A 136 -15.23 10.37 -7.89
N ALA A 137 -15.22 11.21 -6.86
CA ALA A 137 -14.39 12.41 -6.84
C ALA A 137 -12.90 12.09 -6.66
N PHE A 138 -12.58 11.04 -5.90
CA PHE A 138 -11.21 10.66 -5.59
C PHE A 138 -11.04 9.16 -5.34
N ILE A 139 -9.78 8.75 -5.36
CA ILE A 139 -9.31 7.38 -5.17
C ILE A 139 -8.38 7.41 -3.94
N PRO A 140 -8.76 6.74 -2.83
CA PRO A 140 -7.90 6.64 -1.66
C PRO A 140 -6.77 5.65 -1.91
N CYS A 141 -5.56 6.01 -1.51
CA CYS A 141 -4.41 5.12 -1.53
C CYS A 141 -3.65 5.16 -0.21
N LYS A 142 -2.99 4.07 0.15
CA LYS A 142 -2.07 3.99 1.29
C LYS A 142 -0.83 3.22 0.92
N VAL A 143 0.31 3.61 1.50
CA VAL A 143 1.52 2.80 1.44
C VAL A 143 1.47 1.78 2.57
N ARG A 144 1.66 0.52 2.21
CA ARG A 144 1.77 -0.63 3.10
C ARG A 144 3.24 -0.98 3.28
N ILE A 145 3.68 -1.06 4.54
CA ILE A 145 5.02 -1.51 4.91
C ILE A 145 4.88 -2.75 5.81
N THR A 146 5.60 -3.81 5.45
CA THR A 146 5.67 -5.04 6.24
C THR A 146 7.11 -5.27 6.69
N ALA A 147 7.27 -5.57 7.97
CA ALA A 147 8.55 -5.94 8.57
C ALA A 147 8.36 -7.20 9.43
N TYR A 148 9.36 -8.07 9.46
CA TYR A 148 9.27 -9.34 10.20
C TYR A 148 9.06 -9.10 11.70
N GLY A 149 8.07 -9.76 12.30
CA GLY A 149 7.75 -9.62 13.72
C GLY A 149 6.93 -8.37 14.07
N TYR A 150 6.55 -7.56 13.07
CA TYR A 150 5.72 -6.35 13.25
C TYR A 150 4.39 -6.46 12.51
N LYS A 151 3.38 -5.77 13.05
CA LYS A 151 2.11 -5.56 12.38
C LYS A 151 2.37 -4.70 11.15
N THR A 152 1.63 -4.96 10.09
CA THR A 152 1.68 -4.14 8.88
C THR A 152 1.41 -2.68 9.23
N TYR A 153 2.33 -1.81 8.83
CA TYR A 153 2.17 -0.37 8.92
C TYR A 153 1.48 0.15 7.67
N TYR A 154 0.57 1.10 7.87
CA TYR A 154 -0.10 1.83 6.80
C TYR A 154 0.04 3.33 7.04
N THR A 155 0.33 4.07 5.98
CA THR A 155 0.37 5.54 6.01
C THR A 155 -1.03 6.14 6.18
N LYS A 156 -1.11 7.46 6.33
CA LYS A 156 -2.36 8.17 6.04
C LYS A 156 -2.70 8.06 4.56
N SER A 157 -3.96 8.35 4.25
CA SER A 157 -4.46 8.25 2.88
C SER A 157 -3.85 9.33 1.98
N LEU A 158 -3.22 8.89 0.90
CA LEU A 158 -2.98 9.71 -0.28
C LEU A 158 -4.29 9.78 -1.07
N ILE A 159 -4.73 10.99 -1.40
CA ILE A 159 -5.96 11.19 -2.18
C ILE A 159 -5.56 11.52 -3.61
N ILE A 160 -5.92 10.65 -4.56
CA ILE A 160 -5.75 10.89 -5.99
C ILE A 160 -7.08 11.36 -6.56
N PRO A 161 -7.18 12.60 -7.07
CA PRO A 161 -8.39 13.04 -7.76
C PRO A 161 -8.68 12.16 -8.96
N THR A 162 -9.91 11.68 -9.09
CA THR A 162 -10.28 10.80 -10.22
C THR A 162 -10.08 11.50 -11.55
N THR A 163 -10.29 12.82 -11.59
CA THR A 163 -10.05 13.66 -12.77
C THR A 163 -8.65 13.48 -13.33
N LYS A 164 -7.63 13.38 -12.47
CA LYS A 164 -6.24 13.14 -12.88
C LYS A 164 -6.06 11.77 -13.54
N MET A 165 -6.74 10.73 -13.04
CA MET A 165 -6.69 9.41 -13.69
C MET A 165 -7.42 9.43 -15.03
N THR A 166 -8.62 9.99 -15.06
CA THR A 166 -9.43 10.06 -16.28
C THR A 166 -8.76 10.89 -17.37
N GLU A 167 -8.17 12.05 -17.04
CA GLU A 167 -7.42 12.88 -17.99
C GLU A 167 -6.32 12.11 -18.71
N GLN A 168 -5.62 11.22 -18.00
CA GLN A 168 -4.54 10.41 -18.58
C GLN A 168 -5.09 9.22 -19.39
N ILE A 169 -6.14 8.54 -18.89
CA ILE A 169 -6.82 7.44 -19.61
C ILE A 169 -7.42 7.94 -20.94
N PHE A 170 -7.97 9.17 -20.95
CA PHE A 170 -8.70 9.73 -22.07
C PHE A 170 -7.90 10.67 -22.95
N LYS A 171 -6.59 10.82 -22.70
CA LYS A 171 -5.76 11.66 -23.55
C LYS A 171 -5.74 11.04 -24.94
N LYS A 172 -6.51 11.61 -25.87
CA LYS A 172 -6.45 11.21 -27.28
C LYS A 172 -5.00 11.40 -27.76
N PRO A 173 -4.44 10.42 -28.50
CA PRO A 173 -3.16 10.61 -29.17
C PRO A 173 -3.22 11.79 -30.15
#